data_AF-A0A1Q7FDN8-F1
#
_entry.id   AF-A0A1Q7FDN8-F1
#
_cell.length_a   1.000
_cell.length_b   1.000
_cell.length_c   1.000
_cell.angle_alpha   90.00
_cell.angle_beta   90.00
_cell.angle_gamma   90.00
#
_symmetry.space_group_name_H-M   'P 1'
#
loop_
_entity.id
_entity.type
_entity.pdbx_description
1 polymer ?
#
loop_
_entity_poly.entity_id
_entity_poly.type
_entity_poly.pdbx_seq_one_letter_code
_entity_poly.pdbx_strand_id
1 'polypeptide(L)' 'MIGPSIQMLELAIGIKDSLIAAGFTSLDSLLRSNPPDIAAMLGIELYVAKLIIDAAKRASGQHKVEEADTIDLPSE' A
#
# COMPACT_ATOMS: atom_id res chain seq x y z
N MET A 1 3.47 -18.43 -9.14
CA MET A 1 2.62 -17.28 -8.78
C MET A 1 3.50 -16.06 -8.74
N ILE A 2 3.25 -15.06 -9.60
CA ILE A 2 3.90 -13.75 -9.47
C ILE A 2 3.04 -12.97 -8.47
N GLY A 3 3.54 -12.82 -7.24
CA GLY A 3 2.88 -11.97 -6.24
C GLY A 3 2.87 -10.51 -6.71
N PRO A 4 1.97 -9.67 -6.19
CA PRO A 4 1.90 -8.27 -6.57
C PRO A 4 3.25 -7.57 -6.30
N SER A 5 3.74 -6.86 -7.31
CA SER A 5 5.05 -6.18 -7.27
C SER A 5 4.91 -4.78 -6.68
N ILE A 6 5.99 -4.25 -6.08
CA ILE A 6 6.09 -2.84 -5.65
C ILE A 6 5.70 -1.87 -6.79
N GLN A 7 5.95 -2.27 -8.04
CA GLN A 7 5.60 -1.47 -9.21
C GLN A 7 4.08 -1.26 -9.39
N MET A 8 3.26 -2.16 -8.85
CA MET A 8 1.79 -2.11 -8.92
C MET A 8 1.17 -1.18 -7.87
N LEU A 9 1.96 -0.67 -6.92
CA LEU A 9 1.47 0.27 -5.91
C LEU A 9 0.99 1.57 -6.57
N GLU A 10 -0.15 2.10 -6.15
CA GLU A 10 -0.62 3.42 -6.56
C GLU A 10 0.13 4.52 -5.79
N LEU A 11 1.42 4.64 -6.05
CA LEU A 11 2.34 5.60 -5.44
C LEU A 11 3.11 6.35 -6.53
N ALA A 12 3.66 7.51 -6.18
CA ALA A 12 4.56 8.25 -7.07
C ALA A 12 5.80 7.40 -7.42
N ILE A 13 6.30 7.53 -8.65
CA ILE A 13 7.43 6.72 -9.14
C ILE A 13 8.68 6.86 -8.26
N GLY A 14 8.99 8.07 -7.78
CA GLY A 14 10.13 8.28 -6.88
C GLY A 14 10.00 7.55 -5.54
N ILE A 15 8.77 7.30 -5.05
CA ILE A 15 8.55 6.49 -3.85
C ILE A 15 8.82 5.01 -4.15
N LYS A 16 8.35 4.52 -5.30
CA LYS A 16 8.61 3.13 -5.74
C LYS A 16 10.11 2.87 -5.91
N ASP A 17 10.81 3.79 -6.57
CA ASP A 17 12.25 3.70 -6.78
C ASP A 17 13.00 3.71 -5.44
N SER A 18 12.58 4.56 -4.50
CA SER A 18 13.16 4.59 -3.15
C SER A 18 12.93 3.28 -2.38
N LEU A 19 11.74 2.67 -2.51
CA LEU A 19 11.44 1.37 -1.91
C LEU A 19 12.33 0.26 -2.49
N ILE A 20 12.48 0.21 -3.82
CA ILE A 20 13.32 -0.77 -4.50
C ILE A 20 14.79 -0.58 -4.11
N ALA A 21 15.28 0.66 -4.09
CA ALA A 21 16.64 0.99 -3.67
C ALA A 21 16.91 0.62 -2.20
N ALA A 22 15.89 0.73 -1.34
CA ALA A 22 15.93 0.28 0.05
C ALA A 22 15.80 -1.25 0.21
N GLY A 23 15.66 -2.02 -0.89
CA GLY A 23 15.59 -3.48 -0.85
C GLY A 23 14.19 -4.06 -0.66
N PHE A 24 13.14 -3.23 -0.67
CA PHE A 24 11.76 -3.71 -0.74
C PHE A 24 11.48 -4.18 -2.16
N THR A 25 11.55 -5.50 -2.37
CA THR A 25 11.35 -6.12 -3.69
C THR A 25 10.00 -6.84 -3.82
N SER A 26 9.25 -7.00 -2.73
CA SER A 26 7.95 -7.65 -2.71
C SER A 26 6.95 -6.92 -1.82
N LEU A 27 5.66 -7.08 -2.11
CA LEU A 27 4.60 -6.55 -1.24
C LEU A 27 4.64 -7.17 0.15
N ASP A 28 4.99 -8.46 0.23
CA ASP A 28 5.15 -9.20 1.47
C ASP A 28 6.20 -8.62 2.41
N SER A 29 7.34 -8.15 1.89
CA SER A 29 8.36 -7.52 2.74
C SER A 29 7.86 -6.19 3.28
N LEU A 30 7.19 -5.42 2.44
CA LEU A 30 6.59 -4.14 2.81
C LEU A 30 5.52 -4.29 3.89
N LEU A 31 4.61 -5.27 3.75
CA LEU A 31 3.53 -5.55 4.70
C LEU A 31 4.00 -6.08 6.07
N ARG A 32 5.20 -6.66 6.14
CA ARG A 32 5.82 -7.11 7.40
C ARG A 32 6.59 -6.00 8.12
N SER A 33 6.83 -4.88 7.45
CA SER A 33 7.55 -3.75 8.02
C SER A 33 6.62 -2.79 8.74
N ASN A 34 7.15 -2.12 9.77
CA ASN A 34 6.41 -1.10 10.47
C ASN A 34 6.60 0.28 9.82
N PRO A 35 5.57 1.14 9.80
CA PRO A 35 5.68 2.50 9.24
C PRO A 35 6.85 3.34 9.80
N PRO A 36 7.19 3.32 11.11
CA PRO A 36 8.35 4.06 11.62
C PRO A 36 9.69 3.58 11.02
N ASP A 37 9.85 2.28 10.80
CA ASP A 37 11.07 1.71 10.24
C ASP A 37 11.22 2.12 8.77
N ILE A 38 10.13 2.08 8.01
CA ILE A 38 10.08 2.58 6.62
C ILE A 38 10.38 4.08 6.58
N ALA A 39 9.81 4.87 7.49
CA ALA A 39 10.04 6.31 7.57
C ALA A 39 11.52 6.63 7.80
N ALA A 40 12.14 5.95 8.78
CA ALA A 40 13.55 6.10 9.09
C ALA A 40 14.46 5.63 7.93
N MET A 41 14.11 4.51 7.29
CA MET A 41 14.90 3.92 6.22
C MET A 41 14.88 4.76 4.93
N LEU A 42 13.71 5.32 4.57
CA LEU A 42 13.57 6.15 3.37
C LEU A 42 13.84 7.64 3.63
N GLY A 43 14.03 8.06 4.88
CA GLY A 43 14.18 9.48 5.23
C GLY A 43 12.93 10.32 4.93
N ILE A 44 11.75 9.72 5.13
CA ILE A 44 10.44 10.34 4.86
C ILE A 44 9.65 10.54 6.15
N GLU A 45 8.59 11.34 6.08
CA GLU A 45 7.68 11.49 7.20
C GLU A 45 6.89 10.21 7.49
N LEU A 46 6.58 9.98 8.78
CA LEU A 46 5.77 8.85 9.25
C LEU A 46 4.41 8.76 8.54
N TYR A 47 3.81 9.91 8.21
CA TYR A 47 2.56 9.94 7.46
C TYR A 47 2.71 9.31 6.06
N VAL A 48 3.79 9.63 5.34
CA VAL A 48 4.07 9.05 4.02
C VAL A 48 4.33 7.56 4.14
N ALA A 49 5.05 7.12 5.18
CA ALA A 49 5.28 5.70 5.42
C ALA A 49 3.97 4.91 5.69
N LYS A 50 3.02 5.51 6.40
CA LYS A 50 1.67 4.93 6.59
C LYS A 50 0.93 4.81 5.25
N LEU A 51 0.99 5.84 4.42
CA LEU A 51 0.36 5.84 3.10
C LEU A 51 0.92 4.72 2.19
N ILE A 52 2.23 4.46 2.27
CA ILE A 52 2.89 3.37 1.56
C ILE A 52 2.33 2.01 2.01
N ILE A 53 2.25 1.77 3.32
CA ILE A 53 1.68 0.53 3.87
C ILE A 53 0.22 0.35 3.46
N ASP A 54 -0.57 1.42 3.47
CA ASP A 54 -1.97 1.34 3.07
C ASP A 54 -2.12 1.05 1.58
N ALA A 55 -1.25 1.61 0.72
CA ALA A 55 -1.18 1.25 -0.69
C ALA A 55 -0.84 -0.24 -0.88
N ALA A 56 0.07 -0.77 -0.07
CA ALA A 56 0.42 -2.19 -0.08
C ALA A 56 -0.77 -3.09 0.31
N LYS A 57 -1.51 -2.73 1.36
CA LYS A 57 -2.72 -3.49 1.77
C LYS A 57 -3.80 -3.51 0.69
N ARG A 58 -3.98 -2.38 -0.03
CA ARG A 58 -4.91 -2.30 -1.17
C ARG A 58 -4.48 -3.23 -2.29
N ALA A 59 -3.21 -3.16 -2.69
CA ALA A 59 -2.67 -3.98 -3.76
C ALA A 59 -2.64 -5.48 -3.42
N SER A 60 -2.55 -5.85 -2.14
CA SER A 60 -2.56 -7.25 -1.70
C SER A 60 -3.97 -7.84 -1.56
N GLY A 61 -5.03 -7.06 -1.84
CA GLY A 61 -6.41 -7.47 -1.58
C GLY A 61 -6.73 -7.64 -0.08
N GLN A 62 -5.89 -7.11 0.81
CA GLN A 62 -6.17 -7.08 2.26
C GLN A 62 -7.08 -5.91 2.64
N HIS A 63 -7.33 -4.99 1.70
CA HIS A 63 -8.36 -3.98 1.84
C HIS A 63 -9.66 -4.52 1.24
N LYS A 64 -10.49 -5.15 2.09
CA LYS A 64 -11.88 -5.44 1.73
C LYS A 64 -12.57 -4.09 1.54
N VAL A 65 -12.93 -3.78 0.30
CA VAL A 65 -13.80 -2.64 0.01
C VAL A 65 -15.10 -2.93 0.75
N GLU A 66 -15.42 -2.13 1.77
CA GLU A 66 -16.80 -2.03 2.22
C GLU A 66 -17.55 -1.39 1.05
N GLU A 67 -18.12 -2.23 0.19
CA GLU A 67 -19.18 -1.83 -0.73
C GLU A 67 -20.28 -1.22 0.13
N ALA A 68 -20.39 0.10 0.07
CA ALA A 68 -21.52 0.81 0.64
C ALA A 68 -22.78 0.25 -0.03
N ASP A 69 -23.58 -0.39 0.82
CA ASP A 69 -24.90 -0.93 0.57
C ASP A 69 -25.67 -0.06 -0.44
N THR A 70 -26.10 -0.71 -1.53
CA THR A 70 -27.06 -0.13 -2.46
C THR A 70 -28.35 0.09 -1.69
N ILE A 71 -28.67 1.34 -1.36
CA ILE A 71 -30.01 1.68 -0.85
C ILE A 71 -30.97 1.53 -2.03
N ASP A 72 -31.52 0.33 -2.16
CA ASP A 72 -32.69 0.03 -2.99
C ASP A 72 -33.86 0.84 -2.44
N LEU A 73 -34.17 1.96 -3.10
CA LEU A 73 -35.37 2.75 -2.81
C LEU A 73 -36.56 2.05 -3.48
N PRO A 74 -37.53 1.51 -2.73
CA PRO A 74 -38.76 1.05 -3.33
C PRO A 74 -39.50 2.26 -3.91
N SER A 75 -39.80 2.19 -5.21
CA SER A 75 -40.75 3.11 -5.84
C SER A 75 -42.16 2.64 -5.46
N GLU A 76 -42.82 3.39 -4.58
CA GLU A 76 -44.28 3.28 -4.35
C GLU A 76 -45.08 3.76 -5.56
#